data_AF-A0A132UCX5-F1
#
_entry.id   AF-A0A132UCX5-F1
#
_cell.length_a   1.000
_cell.length_b   1.000
_cell.length_c   1.000
_cell.angle_alpha   90.00
_cell.angle_beta   90.00
_cell.angle_gamma   90.00
#
_symmetry.space_group_name_H-M   'P 1'
#
loop_
_entity.id
_entity.type
_entity.pdbx_description
1 polymer ?
#
loop_
_entity_poly.entity_id
_entity_poly.type
_entity_poly.pdbx_seq_one_letter_code
_entity_poly.pdbx_strand_id
1 'polypeptide(L)'
;MKARNRLLASKVIKNLQSRKFEAYYCDNAIEAVEKALSFIPEHSSVSWGGSVTLEEIGLLNRVRQGSYMITDRDEAQTMEERYDLMRQSLLCDTYLTSFNAVSEDGILVNIDSVGNRTAAITFGPKSVVAIVGMNKVCKTAEDAVIRARTYAAPINVYRCSCSSSPFLH
;
A
#
# COMPACT_ATOMS: atom_id res chain seq x y z
N MET A 1 -3.03 2.16 24.55
CA MET A 1 -2.54 2.08 23.14
C MET A 1 -3.29 3.00 22.17
N LYS A 2 -4.63 2.99 22.10
CA LYS A 2 -5.40 3.86 21.18
C LYS A 2 -5.12 5.37 21.30
N ALA A 3 -5.09 5.90 22.52
CA ALA A 3 -4.81 7.33 22.76
C ALA A 3 -3.43 7.77 22.24
N ARG A 4 -2.38 6.96 22.46
CA ARG A 4 -1.04 7.18 21.91
C ARG A 4 -1.07 7.25 20.39
N ASN A 5 -1.70 6.28 19.74
CA ASN A 5 -1.76 6.22 18.28
C ASN A 5 -2.50 7.42 17.69
N ARG A 6 -3.58 7.89 18.33
CA ARG A 6 -4.31 9.08 17.90
C ARG A 6 -3.45 10.36 17.98
N LEU A 7 -2.71 10.56 19.07
CA LEU A 7 -1.80 11.70 19.22
C LEU A 7 -0.66 11.65 18.19
N LEU A 8 -0.06 10.46 18.01
CA LEU A 8 0.98 10.24 17.00
C LEU A 8 0.46 10.48 15.58
N ALA A 9 -0.72 9.96 15.26
CA ALA A 9 -1.36 10.13 13.96
C ALA A 9 -1.63 11.61 13.67
N SER A 10 -2.09 12.39 14.65
CA SER A 10 -2.29 13.84 14.47
C SER A 10 -1.00 14.56 14.04
N LYS A 11 0.14 14.22 14.66
CA LYS A 11 1.45 14.76 14.26
C LYS A 11 1.82 14.34 12.84
N VAL A 12 1.70 13.05 12.52
CA VAL A 12 2.04 12.50 11.19
C VAL A 12 1.16 13.11 10.10
N ILE A 13 -0.15 13.22 10.33
CA ILE A 13 -1.12 13.82 9.39
C ILE A 13 -0.73 15.26 9.06
N LYS A 14 -0.42 16.08 10.08
CA LYS A 14 0.01 17.47 9.85
C LYS A 14 1.25 17.56 8.94
N ASN A 15 2.21 16.66 9.14
CA ASN A 15 3.45 16.64 8.36
C ASN A 15 3.27 16.03 6.96
N LEU A 16 2.31 15.12 6.77
CA LEU A 16 1.92 14.64 5.44
C LEU A 16 1.18 15.72 4.65
N GLN A 17 0.27 16.45 5.31
CA GLN A 17 -0.48 17.55 4.70
C GLN A 17 0.41 18.72 4.27
N SER A 18 1.45 19.05 5.06
CA SER A 18 2.44 20.07 4.64
C SER A 18 3.20 19.65 3.37
N ARG A 19 3.27 18.35 3.09
CA ARG A 19 3.84 17.74 1.88
C ARG A 19 2.79 17.43 0.80
N LYS A 20 1.60 18.03 0.91
CA LYS A 20 0.49 17.91 -0.07
C LYS A 20 -0.17 16.53 -0.18
N PHE A 21 0.02 15.67 0.83
CA PHE A 21 -0.78 14.45 0.94
C PHE A 21 -2.09 14.74 1.68
N GLU A 22 -3.18 14.14 1.19
CA GLU A 22 -4.37 13.95 2.01
C GLU A 22 -4.15 12.79 2.99
N ALA A 23 -4.40 13.00 4.28
CA ALA A 23 -4.12 12.00 5.31
C ALA A 23 -5.23 11.98 6.37
N TYR A 24 -5.61 10.76 6.77
CA TYR A 24 -6.73 10.50 7.69
C TYR A 24 -6.32 9.44 8.70
N TYR A 25 -6.82 9.55 9.94
CA TYR A 25 -6.70 8.51 10.95
C TYR A 25 -8.02 7.75 11.05
N CYS A 26 -7.96 6.43 10.97
CA CYS A 26 -9.09 5.52 11.19
C CYS A 26 -8.81 4.69 12.46
N ASP A 27 -9.81 4.51 13.33
CA ASP A 27 -9.62 3.82 14.61
C ASP A 27 -9.46 2.30 14.45
N ASN A 28 -9.92 1.76 13.32
CA ASN A 28 -9.92 0.33 13.04
C ASN A 28 -9.89 0.02 11.52
N ALA A 29 -9.74 -1.27 11.20
CA ALA A 29 -9.66 -1.77 9.83
C ALA A 29 -10.92 -1.49 9.00
N ILE A 30 -12.11 -1.60 9.60
CA ILE A 30 -13.39 -1.39 8.91
C ILE A 30 -13.48 0.06 8.45
N GLU A 31 -13.22 1.01 9.35
CA GLU A 31 -13.20 2.44 9.01
C GLU A 31 -12.15 2.76 7.94
N ALA A 32 -10.98 2.13 8.00
CA ALA A 32 -9.93 2.32 7.00
C ALA A 32 -10.36 1.82 5.61
N VAL A 33 -11.08 0.69 5.55
CA VAL A 33 -11.64 0.13 4.31
C VAL A 33 -12.69 1.07 3.73
N GLU A 34 -13.69 1.47 4.52
CA GLU A 34 -14.74 2.39 4.05
C GLU A 34 -14.15 3.71 3.58
N LYS A 35 -13.18 4.25 4.32
CA LYS A 35 -12.50 5.48 3.94
C LYS A 35 -11.72 5.32 2.64
N ALA A 36 -10.99 4.22 2.46
CA ALA A 36 -10.28 3.94 1.22
C ALA A 36 -11.23 3.83 0.02
N LEU A 37 -12.33 3.09 0.16
CA LEU A 37 -13.34 2.92 -0.88
C LEU A 37 -14.00 4.25 -1.28
N SER A 38 -14.18 5.18 -0.34
CA SER A 38 -14.74 6.51 -0.63
C SER A 38 -13.90 7.35 -1.60
N PHE A 39 -12.63 6.98 -1.83
CA PHE A 39 -11.75 7.64 -2.80
C PHE A 39 -11.72 6.99 -4.17
N ILE A 40 -12.37 5.84 -4.34
CA ILE A 40 -12.36 5.07 -5.59
C ILE A 40 -13.69 5.34 -6.31
N PRO A 41 -13.67 6.04 -7.46
CA PRO A 41 -14.89 6.23 -8.23
C PRO A 41 -15.46 4.89 -8.72
N GLU A 42 -16.78 4.74 -8.68
CA GLU A 42 -17.42 3.58 -9.30
C GLU A 42 -17.07 3.51 -10.80
N HIS A 43 -16.95 2.28 -11.29
CA HIS A 43 -16.55 1.94 -12.66
C HIS A 43 -15.15 2.40 -13.08
N SER A 44 -14.33 2.94 -12.17
CA SER A 44 -12.93 3.26 -12.48
C SER A 44 -12.05 2.02 -12.52
N SER A 45 -10.88 2.15 -13.15
CA SER A 45 -9.85 1.12 -13.12
C SER A 45 -9.06 1.13 -11.82
N VAL A 46 -8.87 -0.05 -11.21
CA VAL A 46 -8.21 -0.22 -9.91
C VAL A 46 -7.17 -1.31 -10.00
N SER A 47 -6.00 -1.06 -9.43
CA SER A 47 -4.97 -2.08 -9.28
C SER A 47 -4.21 -1.89 -7.97
N TRP A 48 -3.32 -2.82 -7.65
CA TRP A 48 -2.52 -2.78 -6.43
C TRP A 48 -1.20 -3.53 -6.57
N GLY A 49 -0.31 -3.21 -5.65
CA GLY A 49 0.90 -3.98 -5.40
C GLY A 49 0.67 -5.08 -4.38
N GLY A 50 1.67 -5.95 -4.23
CA GLY A 50 1.66 -6.95 -3.16
C GLY A 50 1.62 -6.28 -1.80
N SER A 51 0.52 -6.47 -1.08
CA SER A 51 0.32 -5.83 0.21
C SER A 51 -0.59 -6.68 1.10
N VAL A 52 0.08 -7.42 1.99
CA VAL A 52 -0.59 -8.19 3.06
C VAL A 52 -1.48 -7.29 3.92
N THR A 53 -1.14 -6.00 4.10
CA THR A 53 -2.02 -5.08 4.84
C THR A 53 -3.36 -4.86 4.15
N LEU A 54 -3.41 -4.80 2.82
CA LEU A 54 -4.68 -4.63 2.10
C LEU A 54 -5.52 -5.91 2.13
N GLU A 55 -4.85 -7.07 2.10
CA GLU A 55 -5.48 -8.39 2.26
C GLU A 55 -6.04 -8.57 3.69
N GLU A 56 -5.22 -8.33 4.71
CA GLU A 56 -5.56 -8.52 6.13
C GLU A 56 -6.77 -7.69 6.57
N ILE A 57 -6.90 -6.46 6.07
CA ILE A 57 -8.04 -5.60 6.39
C ILE A 57 -9.28 -5.89 5.52
N GLY A 58 -9.16 -6.76 4.52
CA GLY A 58 -10.24 -7.14 3.61
C GLY A 58 -10.54 -6.12 2.51
N LEU A 59 -9.67 -5.13 2.26
CA LEU A 59 -9.91 -4.10 1.24
C LEU A 59 -9.97 -4.71 -0.16
N LEU A 60 -9.04 -5.62 -0.50
CA LEU A 60 -9.01 -6.23 -1.83
C LEU A 60 -10.28 -7.04 -2.13
N ASN A 61 -10.83 -7.73 -1.13
CA ASN A 61 -12.08 -8.47 -1.29
C ASN A 61 -13.26 -7.52 -1.56
N ARG A 62 -13.30 -6.38 -0.87
CA ARG A 62 -14.34 -5.35 -1.08
C ARG A 62 -14.24 -4.71 -2.46
N VAL A 63 -13.01 -4.49 -2.96
CA VAL A 63 -12.80 -4.00 -4.33
C VAL A 63 -13.26 -5.05 -5.34
N ARG A 64 -12.90 -6.33 -5.18
CA ARG A 64 -13.36 -7.41 -6.07
C ARG A 64 -14.87 -7.59 -6.12
N GLN A 65 -15.58 -7.27 -5.04
CA GLN A 65 -17.06 -7.33 -4.96
C GLN A 65 -17.75 -6.05 -5.44
N GLY A 66 -16.98 -4.98 -5.66
CA GLY A 66 -17.49 -3.69 -6.11
C GLY A 66 -17.59 -3.59 -7.63
N SER A 67 -18.06 -2.44 -8.11
CA SER A 67 -18.20 -2.16 -9.54
C SER A 67 -16.94 -1.49 -10.10
N TYR A 68 -15.81 -2.19 -10.13
CA TYR A 68 -14.51 -1.66 -10.63
C TYR A 68 -13.92 -2.51 -11.76
N MET A 69 -13.12 -1.89 -12.63
CA MET A 69 -12.31 -2.63 -13.61
C MET A 69 -10.96 -2.98 -12.97
N ILE A 70 -10.75 -4.24 -12.66
CA ILE A 70 -9.60 -4.68 -11.87
C ILE A 70 -8.47 -5.19 -12.78
N THR A 71 -7.25 -4.74 -12.50
CA THR A 71 -6.03 -5.40 -13.01
C THR A 71 -5.33 -6.06 -11.83
N ASP A 72 -5.45 -7.38 -11.72
CA ASP A 72 -4.82 -8.17 -10.65
C ASP A 72 -3.70 -9.05 -11.21
N ARG A 73 -2.46 -8.69 -10.88
CA ARG A 73 -1.26 -9.45 -11.27
C ARG A 73 -1.25 -10.89 -10.77
N ASP A 74 -1.98 -11.21 -9.69
CA ASP A 74 -2.02 -12.54 -9.09
C ASP A 74 -2.96 -13.51 -9.85
N GLU A 75 -3.70 -13.01 -10.86
CA GLU A 75 -4.49 -13.83 -11.79
C GLU A 75 -3.67 -14.41 -12.95
N ALA A 76 -2.43 -13.92 -13.14
CA ALA A 76 -1.53 -14.39 -14.19
C ALA A 76 -1.27 -15.90 -14.14
N GLN A 77 -1.14 -16.52 -15.30
CA GLN A 77 -0.76 -17.94 -15.45
C GLN A 77 0.74 -18.11 -15.75
N THR A 78 1.43 -17.04 -16.15
CA THR A 78 2.87 -17.04 -16.41
C THR A 78 3.58 -15.84 -15.78
N MET A 79 4.91 -15.93 -15.62
CA MET A 79 5.72 -14.79 -15.16
C MET A 79 5.67 -13.61 -16.13
N GLU A 80 5.65 -13.89 -17.44
CA GLU A 80 5.60 -12.85 -18.48
C GLU A 80 4.28 -12.08 -18.38
N GLU A 81 3.17 -12.80 -18.36
CA GLU A 81 1.83 -12.21 -18.16
C GLU A 81 1.74 -11.44 -16.84
N ARG A 82 2.33 -11.97 -15.76
CA ARG A 82 2.39 -11.27 -14.47
C ARG A 82 3.11 -9.93 -14.58
N TYR A 83 4.24 -9.87 -15.29
CA TYR A 83 4.94 -8.62 -15.54
C TYR A 83 4.13 -7.66 -16.40
N ASP A 84 3.40 -8.16 -17.40
CA ASP A 84 2.53 -7.34 -18.24
C ASP A 84 1.37 -6.75 -17.44
N LEU A 85 0.72 -7.53 -16.57
CA LEU A 85 -0.29 -7.02 -15.64
C LEU A 85 0.30 -5.99 -14.66
N MET A 86 1.53 -6.20 -14.18
CA MET A 86 2.23 -5.19 -13.36
C MET A 86 2.50 -3.90 -14.15
N ARG A 87 2.85 -3.97 -15.44
CA ARG A 87 3.00 -2.77 -16.28
C ARG A 87 1.66 -2.10 -16.53
N GLN A 88 0.62 -2.87 -16.83
CA GLN A 88 -0.74 -2.38 -17.02
C GLN A 88 -1.29 -1.71 -15.76
N SER A 89 -0.92 -2.19 -14.57
CA SER A 89 -1.32 -1.57 -13.29
C SER A 89 -0.90 -0.10 -13.15
N LEU A 90 0.15 0.34 -13.87
CA LEU A 90 0.59 1.73 -13.90
C LEU A 90 -0.42 2.65 -14.59
N LEU A 91 -1.34 2.11 -15.39
CA LEU A 91 -2.32 2.87 -16.16
C LEU A 91 -3.69 2.97 -15.47
N CYS A 92 -3.85 2.39 -14.28
CA CYS A 92 -5.12 2.44 -13.55
C CYS A 92 -5.45 3.85 -13.03
N ASP A 93 -6.73 4.09 -12.75
CA ASP A 93 -7.17 5.35 -12.16
C ASP A 93 -6.76 5.44 -10.70
N THR A 94 -6.96 4.35 -9.93
CA THR A 94 -6.59 4.28 -8.51
C THR A 94 -5.73 3.09 -8.20
N TYR A 95 -4.57 3.34 -7.60
CA TYR A 95 -3.65 2.31 -7.15
C TYR A 95 -3.61 2.18 -5.63
N LEU A 96 -3.90 0.97 -5.15
CA LEU A 96 -3.91 0.68 -3.73
C LEU A 96 -2.55 0.13 -3.29
N THR A 97 -2.03 0.65 -2.19
CA THR A 97 -0.72 0.25 -1.69
C THR A 97 -0.57 0.39 -0.18
N SER A 98 0.60 0.03 0.32
CA SER A 98 1.09 0.36 1.65
C SER A 98 2.59 0.66 1.57
N PHE A 99 3.08 1.43 2.53
CA PHE A 99 4.51 1.66 2.71
C PHE A 99 5.15 0.63 3.67
N ASN A 100 6.48 0.49 3.59
CA ASN A 100 7.25 -0.31 4.55
C ASN A 100 7.42 0.42 5.89
N ALA A 101 7.57 1.74 5.84
CA ALA A 101 7.65 2.62 6.99
C ALA A 101 7.26 4.06 6.63
N VAL A 102 6.87 4.84 7.64
CA VAL A 102 6.60 6.28 7.53
C VAL A 102 7.24 6.96 8.73
N SER A 103 7.98 8.04 8.55
CA SER A 103 8.53 8.80 9.67
C SER A 103 7.51 9.80 10.25
N GLU A 104 7.73 10.24 11.49
CA GLU A 104 6.87 11.25 12.14
C GLU A 104 6.83 12.59 11.38
N ASP A 105 7.88 12.93 10.64
CA ASP A 105 8.00 14.13 9.80
C ASP A 105 7.53 13.92 8.34
N GLY A 106 6.85 12.81 8.08
CA GLY A 106 6.12 12.56 6.83
C GLY A 106 6.99 12.05 5.68
N ILE A 107 8.12 11.38 5.95
CA ILE A 107 8.90 10.66 4.95
C ILE A 107 8.34 9.26 4.77
N LEU A 108 7.92 8.94 3.55
CA LEU A 108 7.39 7.64 3.16
C LEU A 108 8.56 6.78 2.65
N VAL A 109 8.71 5.56 3.19
CA VAL A 109 9.75 4.63 2.78
C VAL A 109 9.14 3.37 2.17
N ASN A 110 9.46 3.13 0.90
CA ASN A 110 9.11 1.90 0.18
C ASN A 110 10.38 1.27 -0.40
N ILE A 111 10.66 0.03 -0.02
CA ILE A 111 11.66 -0.83 -0.64
C ILE A 111 10.90 -1.84 -1.49
N ASP A 112 11.26 -1.89 -2.76
CA ASP A 112 10.60 -2.70 -3.76
C ASP A 112 11.62 -3.49 -4.57
N SER A 113 11.32 -4.76 -4.84
CA SER A 113 12.27 -5.66 -5.52
C SER A 113 12.37 -5.33 -7.00
N VAL A 114 11.27 -5.51 -7.74
CA VAL A 114 11.20 -5.27 -9.19
C VAL A 114 10.80 -3.83 -9.54
N GLY A 115 10.53 -3.00 -8.54
CA GLY A 115 10.28 -1.56 -8.69
C GLY A 115 8.88 -1.19 -9.20
N ASN A 116 7.98 -2.16 -9.42
CA ASN A 116 6.64 -1.91 -9.95
C ASN A 116 5.76 -1.07 -9.02
N ARG A 117 5.84 -1.29 -7.69
CA ARG A 117 5.12 -0.45 -6.71
C ARG A 117 5.70 0.93 -6.64
N THR A 118 7.03 1.05 -6.68
CA THR A 118 7.69 2.36 -6.69
C THR A 118 7.28 3.16 -7.93
N ALA A 119 7.31 2.55 -9.11
CA ALA A 119 6.87 3.19 -10.36
C ALA A 119 5.39 3.61 -10.31
N ALA A 120 4.52 2.78 -9.74
CA ALA A 120 3.12 3.13 -9.56
C ALA A 120 2.97 4.32 -8.61
N ILE A 121 3.60 4.27 -7.43
CA ILE A 121 3.49 5.33 -6.43
C ILE A 121 4.00 6.69 -6.94
N THR A 122 5.09 6.69 -7.72
CA THR A 122 5.76 7.94 -8.09
C THR A 122 5.34 8.52 -9.43
N PHE A 123 4.68 7.74 -10.29
CA PHE A 123 4.40 8.19 -11.67
C PHE A 123 3.10 7.69 -12.29
N GLY A 124 2.79 6.40 -12.21
CA GLY A 124 1.80 5.80 -13.13
C GLY A 124 0.34 6.28 -12.93
N PRO A 125 -0.36 5.77 -11.89
CA PRO A 125 -1.79 5.94 -11.72
C PRO A 125 -2.21 7.39 -11.42
N LYS A 126 -3.45 7.74 -11.76
CA LYS A 126 -3.98 9.10 -11.51
C LYS A 126 -4.10 9.42 -10.01
N SER A 127 -4.37 8.40 -9.20
CA SER A 127 -4.49 8.49 -7.75
C SER A 127 -3.83 7.29 -7.07
N VAL A 128 -3.20 7.52 -5.92
CA VAL A 128 -2.58 6.48 -5.09
C VAL A 128 -3.17 6.55 -3.69
N VAL A 129 -3.82 5.48 -3.27
CA VAL A 129 -4.41 5.35 -1.93
C VAL A 129 -3.56 4.36 -1.12
N ALA A 130 -2.91 4.86 -0.07
CA ALA A 130 -2.04 4.06 0.77
C ALA A 130 -2.67 3.82 2.15
N ILE A 131 -2.74 2.54 2.56
CA ILE A 131 -3.17 2.17 3.89
C ILE A 131 -1.94 1.83 4.72
N VAL A 132 -1.70 2.58 5.78
CA VAL A 132 -0.51 2.46 6.62
C VAL A 132 -0.90 2.23 8.07
N GLY A 133 -0.56 1.05 8.60
CA GLY A 133 -0.75 0.75 10.02
C GLY A 133 0.17 1.60 10.91
N MET A 134 -0.31 1.99 12.09
CA MET A 134 0.47 2.78 13.06
C MET A 134 1.75 2.08 13.53
N ASN A 135 1.84 0.76 13.39
CA ASN A 135 3.04 -0.05 13.62
C ASN A 135 4.15 0.18 12.57
N LYS A 136 3.87 0.95 11.52
CA LYS A 136 4.83 1.34 10.47
C LYS A 136 5.36 2.77 10.68
N VAL A 137 4.89 3.48 11.70
CA VAL A 137 5.37 4.84 12.03
C VAL A 137 6.67 4.75 12.84
N CYS A 138 7.69 5.45 12.36
CA CYS A 138 9.03 5.56 12.92
C CYS A 138 9.31 6.99 13.35
N LYS A 139 10.24 7.20 14.29
CA LYS A 139 10.54 8.54 14.82
C LYS A 139 11.20 9.44 13.77
N THR A 140 12.18 8.92 13.02
CA THR A 140 12.88 9.67 11.97
C THR A 140 12.87 8.94 10.62
N ALA A 141 13.33 9.63 9.58
CA ALA A 141 13.51 9.04 8.25
C ALA A 141 14.55 7.91 8.26
N GLU A 142 15.64 8.07 9.01
CA GLU A 142 16.68 7.05 9.17
C GLU A 142 16.10 5.80 9.84
N ASP A 143 15.30 5.96 10.90
CA ASP A 143 14.61 4.85 11.56
C ASP A 143 13.64 4.14 10.60
N ALA A 144 12.95 4.90 9.74
CA ALA A 144 12.06 4.36 8.73
C ALA A 144 12.83 3.52 7.69
N VAL A 145 14.00 3.98 7.25
CA VAL A 145 14.90 3.22 6.35
C VAL A 145 15.42 1.95 7.03
N ILE A 146 15.87 2.05 8.29
CA ILE A 146 16.32 0.90 9.06
C ILE A 146 15.19 -0.12 9.17
N ARG A 147 14.00 0.30 9.62
CA ARG A 147 12.83 -0.57 9.71
C ARG A 147 12.49 -1.24 8.37
N ALA A 148 12.54 -0.48 7.27
CA ALA A 148 12.25 -1.03 5.95
C ALA A 148 13.25 -2.14 5.57
N ARG A 149 14.54 -1.95 5.87
CA ARG A 149 15.62 -2.90 5.54
C ARG A 149 15.69 -4.11 6.48
N THR A 150 15.56 -3.90 7.79
CA THR A 150 15.86 -4.94 8.79
C THR A 150 14.63 -5.69 9.27
N TYR A 151 13.43 -5.12 9.08
CA TYR A 151 12.17 -5.74 9.51
C TYR A 151 11.24 -6.02 8.34
N ALA A 152 10.90 -5.00 7.54
CA ALA A 152 9.88 -5.16 6.50
C ALA A 152 10.36 -6.03 5.33
N ALA A 153 11.56 -5.80 4.81
CA ALA A 153 12.10 -6.57 3.70
C ALA A 153 12.30 -8.06 4.03
N PRO A 154 12.92 -8.46 5.17
CA PRO A 154 13.07 -9.87 5.52
C PRO A 154 11.74 -10.60 5.70
N ILE A 155 10.76 -9.98 6.35
CA ILE A 155 9.41 -10.56 6.49
C ILE A 155 8.75 -10.74 5.13
N ASN A 156 8.88 -9.77 4.22
CA ASN A 156 8.33 -9.88 2.88
C ASN A 156 9.02 -10.99 2.07
N VAL A 157 10.36 -11.12 2.14
CA VAL A 157 11.10 -12.22 1.49
C VAL A 157 10.64 -13.57 2.03
N TYR A 158 10.51 -13.71 3.35
CA TYR A 158 10.00 -14.94 3.96
C TYR A 158 8.59 -15.29 3.46
N ARG A 159 7.69 -14.30 3.40
CA ARG A 159 6.33 -14.50 2.85
C ARG A 159 6.34 -14.92 1.39
N CYS A 160 7.19 -14.33 0.56
CA CYS A 160 7.37 -14.76 -0.83
C CYS A 160 7.83 -16.22 -0.89
N SER A 161 8.80 -16.60 -0.05
CA SER A 161 9.33 -17.97 0.00
C SER A 161 8.31 -19.01 0.48
N CYS A 162 7.36 -18.61 1.33
CA CYS A 162 6.27 -19.47 1.81
C CYS A 162 5.01 -19.42 0.92
N SER A 163 5.00 -18.58 -0.11
CA SER A 163 3.86 -18.47 -1.01
C SER A 163 3.77 -19.72 -1.87
N SER A 164 2.54 -20.23 -2.07
CA SER A 164 2.26 -21.28 -3.05
C SER A 164 2.21 -20.75 -4.48
N SER A 165 2.37 -19.44 -4.68
CA SER A 165 2.42 -18.84 -6.00
C SER A 165 3.72 -19.25 -6.71
N PRO A 166 3.64 -19.81 -7.92
CA PRO A 166 4.82 -20.23 -8.69
C PRO A 166 5.71 -19.05 -9.12
N PHE A 167 5.27 -17.82 -8.87
CA PHE A 167 5.90 -16.57 -9.31
C PHE A 167 6.68 -15.84 -8.21
N LEU A 168 6.70 -16.37 -6.99
CA LEU A 168 7.28 -15.72 -5.81
C LEU A 168 8.50 -16.45 -5.24
N HIS A 169 9.01 -17.45 -5.97
CA HIS A 169 10.25 -18.18 -5.68
C HIS A 169 11.45 -17.59 -6.42
#